data_AF-A0A385DIW7-F1
#
_entry.id   AF-A0A385DIW7-F1
#
_cell.length_a   1.000
_cell.length_b   1.000
_cell.length_c   1.000
_cell.angle_alpha   90.00
_cell.angle_beta   90.00
_cell.angle_gamma   90.00
#
_symmetry.space_group_name_H-M   'P 1'
#
loop_
_entity.id
_entity.type
_entity.pdbx_description
1 polymer ?
#
loop_
_entity_poly.entity_id
_entity_poly.type
_entity_poly.pdbx_seq_one_letter_code
_entity_poly.pdbx_strand_id
1 'polypeptide(L)'
;MPPPRIAAPKTCIKEEERVQQLGRCLSAEDLPGIVRTVGDLVLLFGFPYTRLLGLTTHDVIIGGDVVELCIDGHTLRLPPRGDQLLLEQWKISAERWTVNQTASTTPWLFPGQRPARPIRSEYLGLLLRRHGFEGLASRNSARLALASDLPTSVLADLTGTSISNATRWTGYARRDWLDYIASRTQI
;
A
#
# COMPACT_ATOMS: atom_id res chain seq x y z
N MET A 1 7.43 8.22 -36.26
CA MET A 1 6.13 8.11 -35.57
C MET A 1 6.38 8.42 -34.10
N PRO A 2 5.70 9.40 -33.48
CA PRO A 2 5.84 9.62 -32.04
C PRO A 2 5.29 8.40 -31.28
N PRO A 3 5.87 8.03 -30.12
CA PRO A 3 5.36 6.93 -29.33
C PRO A 3 3.90 7.18 -28.93
N PRO A 4 3.06 6.13 -28.84
CA PRO A 4 1.65 6.28 -28.49
C PRO A 4 1.50 6.99 -27.13
N ARG A 5 0.57 7.96 -27.04
CA ARG A 5 0.29 8.69 -25.80
C ARG A 5 -0.20 7.69 -24.73
N ILE A 6 0.61 7.49 -23.69
CA ILE A 6 0.17 6.75 -22.50
C ILE A 6 -0.94 7.58 -21.85
N ALA A 7 -2.14 7.01 -21.80
CA ALA A 7 -3.29 7.66 -21.18
C ALA A 7 -3.04 7.86 -19.67
N ALA A 8 -3.38 9.05 -19.17
CA ALA A 8 -3.28 9.40 -17.76
C ALA A 8 -4.09 8.40 -16.90
N PRO A 9 -3.61 8.07 -15.69
CA PRO A 9 -4.40 7.30 -14.74
C PRO A 9 -5.71 8.03 -14.44
N LYS A 10 -6.83 7.31 -14.51
CA LYS A 10 -8.18 7.90 -14.45
C LYS A 10 -8.53 8.56 -13.11
N THR A 11 -7.78 8.27 -12.04
CA THR A 11 -8.09 8.76 -10.69
C THR A 11 -6.81 8.74 -9.85
N CYS A 12 -6.26 9.92 -9.54
CA CYS A 12 -5.19 10.14 -8.57
C CYS A 12 -5.61 11.33 -7.70
N ILE A 13 -5.34 11.24 -6.40
CA ILE A 13 -5.35 12.43 -5.52
C ILE A 13 -4.05 13.21 -5.71
N LYS A 14 -4.03 14.47 -5.27
CA LYS A 14 -2.82 15.30 -5.27
C LYS A 14 -1.78 14.74 -4.31
N GLU A 15 -0.52 15.06 -4.55
CA GLU A 15 0.58 14.59 -3.71
C GLU A 15 0.46 15.13 -2.28
N GLU A 16 0.07 16.39 -2.11
CA GLU A 16 -0.14 16.99 -0.79
C GLU A 16 -1.26 16.28 -0.02
N GLU A 17 -2.34 15.91 -0.73
CA GLU A 17 -3.45 15.15 -0.15
C GLU A 17 -3.02 13.73 0.24
N ARG A 18 -2.19 13.08 -0.58
CA ARG A 18 -1.61 11.77 -0.25
C ARG A 18 -0.75 11.83 1.01
N VAL A 19 0.14 12.81 1.10
CA VAL A 19 1.01 13.03 2.27
C VAL A 19 0.18 13.34 3.52
N GLN A 20 -0.89 14.14 3.38
CA GLN A 20 -1.81 14.42 4.47
C GLN A 20 -2.54 13.16 4.96
N GLN A 21 -3.07 12.35 4.03
CA GLN A 21 -3.73 11.08 4.36
C GLN A 21 -2.76 10.11 5.04
N LEU A 22 -1.51 10.05 4.57
CA LEU A 22 -0.46 9.21 5.15
C LEU A 22 -0.13 9.66 6.59
N GLY A 23 0.06 10.96 6.80
CA GLY A 23 0.28 11.53 8.13
C GLY A 23 -0.87 11.23 9.10
N ARG A 24 -2.11 11.23 8.60
CA ARG A 24 -3.30 10.84 9.37
C ARG A 24 -3.27 9.35 9.74
N CYS A 25 -2.96 8.43 8.83
CA CYS A 25 -2.82 7.01 9.15
C CYS A 25 -1.78 6.76 10.26
N LEU A 26 -0.63 7.41 10.14
CA LEU A 26 0.50 7.23 11.06
C LEU A 26 0.24 7.83 12.45
N SER A 27 -0.57 8.88 12.55
CA SER A 27 -0.66 9.69 13.78
C SER A 27 -2.03 9.69 14.46
N ALA A 28 -3.11 9.37 13.76
CA ALA A 28 -4.46 9.58 14.27
C ALA A 28 -4.96 8.37 15.06
N GLU A 29 -5.23 8.55 16.34
CA GLU A 29 -5.72 7.51 17.25
C GLU A 29 -7.24 7.28 17.15
N ASP A 30 -7.97 8.17 16.47
CA ASP A 30 -9.41 8.06 16.18
C ASP A 30 -9.74 7.02 15.10
N LEU A 31 -8.72 6.55 14.37
CA LEU A 31 -8.86 5.56 13.31
C LEU A 31 -8.68 4.13 13.86
N PRO A 32 -9.52 3.16 13.41
CA PRO A 32 -9.29 1.76 13.73
C PRO A 32 -7.88 1.31 13.31
N GLY A 33 -7.21 0.49 14.13
CA GLY A 33 -5.84 0.02 13.85
C GLY A 33 -5.67 -0.57 12.44
N ILE A 34 -6.62 -1.42 12.02
CA ILE A 34 -6.62 -1.98 10.66
C ILE A 34 -6.69 -0.92 9.55
N VAL A 35 -7.42 0.17 9.76
CA VAL A 35 -7.53 1.29 8.81
C VAL A 35 -6.20 2.03 8.73
N ARG A 36 -5.56 2.26 9.87
CA ARG A 36 -4.24 2.90 9.94
C ARG A 36 -3.19 2.08 9.23
N THR A 37 -3.05 0.80 9.57
CA THR A 37 -2.05 -0.10 8.98
C THR A 37 -2.29 -0.30 7.48
N VAL A 38 -3.52 -0.57 7.05
CA VAL A 38 -3.83 -0.74 5.62
C VAL A 38 -3.66 0.57 4.86
N GLY A 39 -4.13 1.68 5.42
CA GLY A 39 -4.00 3.00 4.80
C GLY A 39 -2.53 3.38 4.61
N ASP A 40 -1.70 3.18 5.62
CA ASP A 40 -0.25 3.39 5.58
C ASP A 40 0.40 2.58 4.44
N LEU A 41 0.17 1.26 4.39
CA LEU A 41 0.73 0.39 3.35
C LEU A 41 0.26 0.77 1.93
N VAL A 42 -0.99 1.19 1.78
CA VAL A 42 -1.53 1.63 0.48
C VAL A 42 -0.93 2.97 0.06
N LEU A 43 -0.80 3.92 0.98
CA LEU A 43 -0.33 5.27 0.71
C LEU A 43 1.19 5.34 0.54
N LEU A 44 1.95 4.44 1.18
CA LEU A 44 3.38 4.29 1.01
C LEU A 44 3.73 3.48 -0.24
N PHE A 45 3.17 2.28 -0.36
CA PHE A 45 3.63 1.29 -1.35
C PHE A 45 2.69 1.08 -2.53
N GLY A 46 1.50 1.68 -2.53
CA GLY A 46 0.56 1.52 -3.63
C GLY A 46 0.06 0.07 -3.79
N PHE A 47 -0.02 -0.69 -2.70
CA PHE A 47 -0.50 -2.07 -2.74
C PHE A 47 -1.99 -2.14 -3.10
N PRO A 48 -2.40 -3.13 -3.92
CA PRO A 48 -3.81 -3.45 -4.07
C PRO A 48 -4.30 -4.18 -2.83
N TYR A 49 -5.57 -3.95 -2.46
CA TYR A 49 -6.17 -4.61 -1.29
C TYR A 49 -6.07 -6.13 -1.38
N THR A 50 -6.24 -6.72 -2.56
CA THR A 50 -6.11 -8.17 -2.75
C THR A 50 -4.74 -8.71 -2.33
N ARG A 51 -3.66 -7.95 -2.54
CA ARG A 51 -2.30 -8.32 -2.12
C ARG A 51 -2.17 -8.20 -0.59
N LEU A 52 -2.66 -7.10 -0.02
CA LEU A 52 -2.67 -6.90 1.44
C LEU A 52 -3.44 -8.00 2.17
N LEU A 53 -4.58 -8.41 1.63
CA LEU A 53 -5.42 -9.46 2.21
C LEU A 53 -4.83 -10.86 2.08
N GLY A 54 -3.84 -11.04 1.20
CA GLY A 54 -3.06 -12.26 1.09
C GLY A 54 -1.95 -12.37 2.13
N LEU A 55 -1.63 -11.29 2.86
CA LEU A 55 -0.55 -11.28 3.84
C LEU A 55 -0.90 -12.13 5.07
N THR A 56 0.12 -12.76 5.60
CA THR A 56 0.12 -13.60 6.79
C THR A 56 1.05 -13.03 7.85
N THR A 57 0.94 -13.52 9.08
CA THR A 57 1.86 -13.13 10.16
C THR A 57 3.31 -13.54 9.88
N HIS A 58 3.55 -14.50 8.97
CA HIS A 58 4.90 -14.92 8.57
C HIS A 58 5.54 -13.93 7.58
N ASP A 59 4.74 -13.10 6.92
CA ASP A 59 5.24 -12.05 6.03
C ASP A 59 5.76 -10.84 6.82
N VAL A 60 5.58 -10.82 8.15
CA VAL A 60 6.12 -9.77 9.02
C VAL A 60 7.36 -10.30 9.74
N ILE A 61 8.49 -9.66 9.51
CA ILE A 61 9.78 -9.98 10.13
C ILE A 61 9.99 -9.00 11.27
N ILE A 62 10.07 -9.52 12.50
CA ILE A 62 10.31 -8.73 13.70
C ILE A 62 11.76 -8.95 14.13
N GLY A 63 12.59 -7.92 13.97
CA GLY A 63 14.02 -8.00 14.27
C GLY A 63 14.46 -6.84 15.16
N GLY A 64 14.65 -7.10 16.46
CA GLY A 64 15.14 -6.08 17.39
C GLY A 64 14.23 -4.85 17.46
N ASP A 65 14.70 -3.75 16.89
CA ASP A 65 14.05 -2.43 16.84
C ASP A 65 13.31 -2.14 15.53
N VAL A 66 13.43 -3.01 14.51
CA VAL A 66 12.81 -2.83 13.20
C VAL A 66 11.76 -3.88 12.90
N VAL A 67 10.72 -3.47 12.19
CA VAL A 67 9.65 -4.34 11.70
C VAL A 67 9.59 -4.23 10.20
N GLU A 68 9.84 -5.34 9.52
CA GLU A 68 9.92 -5.36 8.07
C GLU A 68 8.79 -6.22 7.49
N LEU A 69 8.33 -5.84 6.30
CA LEU A 69 7.31 -6.58 5.56
C LEU A 69 7.99 -7.32 4.40
N CYS A 70 7.95 -8.64 4.42
CA CYS A 70 8.40 -9.50 3.33
C CYS A 70 7.27 -9.70 2.33
N ILE A 71 7.51 -9.42 1.06
CA ILE A 71 6.55 -9.65 -0.01
C ILE A 71 7.29 -10.20 -1.22
N ASP A 72 6.88 -11.39 -1.69
CA ASP A 72 7.45 -12.07 -2.86
C ASP A 72 8.99 -12.16 -2.81
N GLY A 73 9.57 -12.32 -1.61
CA GLY A 73 11.02 -12.40 -1.41
C GLY A 73 11.73 -11.06 -1.25
N HIS A 74 11.00 -9.94 -1.26
CA HIS A 74 11.53 -8.60 -1.03
C HIS A 74 11.15 -8.08 0.35
N THR A 75 12.14 -7.62 1.10
CA THR A 75 11.94 -7.01 2.42
C THR A 75 11.75 -5.51 2.29
N LEU A 76 10.67 -5.00 2.89
CA LEU A 76 10.26 -3.60 2.85
C LEU A 76 10.30 -3.01 4.24
N ARG A 77 10.96 -1.85 4.36
CA ARG A 77 11.01 -1.07 5.59
C ARG A 77 9.93 0.00 5.58
N LEU A 78 9.22 0.12 6.69
CA LEU A 78 8.27 1.20 6.89
C LEU A 78 8.98 2.35 7.63
N PRO A 79 8.41 3.56 7.62
CA PRO A 79 8.81 4.59 8.57
C PRO A 79 8.60 4.10 10.01
N PRO A 80 9.32 4.62 11.03
CA PRO A 80 9.24 4.10 12.40
C PRO A 80 7.83 4.03 13.00
N ARG A 81 6.93 4.95 12.63
CA ARG A 81 5.51 4.88 13.06
C ARG A 81 4.73 3.78 12.34
N GLY A 82 5.08 3.47 11.10
CA GLY A 82 4.54 2.34 10.34
C GLY A 82 4.99 1.01 10.94
N ASP A 83 6.24 0.89 11.39
CA ASP A 83 6.74 -0.31 12.10
C ASP A 83 5.89 -0.64 13.32
N GLN A 84 5.56 0.37 14.12
CA GLN A 84 4.71 0.22 15.30
C GLN A 84 3.31 -0.25 14.93
N LEU A 85 2.69 0.36 13.90
CA LEU A 85 1.37 -0.04 13.40
C LEU A 85 1.34 -1.47 12.87
N LEU A 86 2.39 -1.87 12.15
CA LEU A 86 2.51 -3.22 11.60
C LEU A 86 2.71 -4.24 12.72
N LEU A 87 3.53 -3.92 13.73
CA LEU A 87 3.75 -4.77 14.90
C LEU A 87 2.48 -4.95 15.73
N GLU A 88 1.73 -3.87 15.98
CA GLU A 88 0.44 -3.93 16.68
C GLU A 88 -0.57 -4.81 15.93
N GLN A 89 -0.69 -4.62 14.62
CA GLN A 89 -1.55 -5.44 13.78
C GLN A 89 -1.12 -6.91 13.79
N TRP A 90 0.19 -7.17 13.74
CA TRP A 90 0.74 -8.52 13.83
C TRP A 90 0.39 -9.18 15.17
N LYS A 91 0.57 -8.48 16.30
CA LYS A 91 0.25 -9.00 17.64
C LYS A 91 -1.22 -9.41 17.75
N ILE A 92 -2.13 -8.53 17.32
CA ILE A 92 -3.58 -8.80 17.31
C ILE A 92 -3.88 -10.05 16.47
N SER A 93 -3.22 -10.19 15.32
CA SER A 93 -3.47 -11.29 14.39
C SER A 93 -2.90 -12.61 14.89
N ALA A 94 -1.70 -12.60 15.48
CA ALA A 94 -1.06 -13.76 16.09
C ALA A 94 -1.85 -14.29 17.29
N GLU A 95 -2.36 -13.39 18.15
CA GLU A 95 -3.21 -13.76 19.28
C GLU A 95 -4.52 -14.41 18.79
N ARG A 96 -5.22 -13.76 17.85
CA ARG A 96 -6.46 -14.28 17.27
C ARG A 96 -6.26 -15.64 16.60
N TRP A 97 -5.14 -15.83 15.91
CA TRP A 97 -4.82 -17.11 15.30
C TRP A 97 -4.54 -18.18 16.35
N THR A 98 -3.77 -17.87 17.40
CA THR A 98 -3.48 -18.80 18.50
C THR A 98 -4.74 -19.35 19.16
N VAL A 99 -5.76 -18.51 19.37
CA VAL A 99 -7.05 -18.93 19.97
C VAL A 99 -7.90 -19.77 19.01
N ASN A 100 -7.64 -19.71 17.69
CA ASN A 100 -8.49 -20.32 16.66
C ASN A 100 -7.73 -21.23 15.69
N GLN A 101 -6.61 -21.83 16.13
CA GLN A 101 -5.79 -22.69 15.27
C GLN A 101 -6.55 -23.89 14.70
N THR A 102 -7.58 -24.36 15.40
CA THR A 102 -8.47 -25.43 14.94
C THR A 102 -9.38 -25.02 13.78
N ALA A 103 -9.64 -23.72 13.60
CA ALA A 103 -10.48 -23.18 12.54
C ALA A 103 -9.68 -22.75 11.29
N SER A 104 -8.36 -22.54 11.41
CA SER A 104 -7.50 -22.11 10.30
C SER A 104 -6.05 -22.54 10.51
N THR A 105 -5.47 -23.20 9.50
CA THR A 105 -4.02 -23.43 9.44
C THR A 105 -3.24 -22.22 8.95
N THR A 106 -3.90 -21.22 8.34
CA THR A 106 -3.25 -20.02 7.81
C THR A 106 -3.41 -18.84 8.79
N PRO A 107 -2.31 -18.22 9.24
CA PRO A 107 -2.37 -17.06 10.13
C PRO A 107 -2.42 -15.76 9.33
N TRP A 108 -3.61 -15.39 8.86
CA TRP A 108 -3.81 -14.15 8.10
C TRP A 108 -3.40 -12.92 8.93
N LEU A 109 -2.67 -11.98 8.32
CA LEU A 109 -2.32 -10.69 8.95
C LEU A 109 -3.53 -9.77 9.10
N PHE A 110 -4.54 -9.95 8.24
CA PHE A 110 -5.82 -9.24 8.33
C PHE A 110 -6.97 -10.25 8.40
N PRO A 111 -7.17 -10.93 9.55
CA PRO A 111 -8.16 -12.00 9.66
C PRO A 111 -9.59 -11.43 9.62
N GLY A 112 -10.51 -12.16 8.99
CA GLY A 112 -11.93 -11.86 9.04
C GLY A 112 -12.55 -12.25 10.40
N GLN A 113 -13.87 -12.06 10.52
CA GLN A 113 -14.63 -12.50 11.71
C GLN A 113 -14.47 -14.00 11.99
N ARG A 114 -14.34 -14.80 10.93
CA ARG A 114 -13.90 -16.19 11.01
C ARG A 114 -12.42 -16.23 10.61
N PRO A 115 -11.52 -16.69 11.49
CA PRO A 115 -10.07 -16.64 11.26
C PRO A 115 -9.60 -17.57 10.14
N ALA A 116 -10.46 -18.47 9.65
CA ALA A 116 -10.24 -19.30 8.46
C ALA A 116 -9.94 -18.51 7.18
N ARG A 117 -10.35 -17.23 7.12
CA ARG A 117 -10.25 -16.41 5.91
C ARG A 117 -9.79 -15.00 6.26
N PRO A 118 -9.11 -14.31 5.34
CA PRO A 118 -8.83 -12.90 5.50
C PRO A 118 -10.14 -12.09 5.49
N ILE A 119 -10.06 -10.85 5.96
CA ILE A 119 -11.16 -9.89 5.87
C ILE A 119 -11.57 -9.71 4.41
N ARG A 120 -12.87 -9.60 4.16
CA ARG A 120 -13.39 -9.47 2.78
C ARG A 120 -12.96 -8.14 2.17
N SER A 121 -12.57 -8.17 0.90
CA SER A 121 -12.06 -6.98 0.21
C SER A 121 -13.08 -5.85 0.10
N GLU A 122 -14.35 -6.22 -0.06
CA GLU A 122 -15.48 -5.29 -0.14
C GLU A 122 -15.68 -4.57 1.20
N TYR A 123 -15.57 -5.33 2.30
CA TYR A 123 -15.68 -4.76 3.64
C TYR A 123 -14.50 -3.85 3.97
N LEU A 124 -13.28 -4.25 3.64
CA LEU A 124 -12.10 -3.40 3.83
C LEU A 124 -12.21 -2.10 3.01
N GLY A 125 -12.65 -2.19 1.75
CA GLY A 125 -12.90 -1.03 0.91
C GLY A 125 -13.97 -0.09 1.49
N LEU A 126 -15.08 -0.63 2.00
CA LEU A 126 -16.12 0.15 2.68
C LEU A 126 -15.59 0.82 3.95
N LEU A 127 -14.81 0.09 4.75
CA LEU A 127 -14.22 0.59 5.99
C LEU A 127 -13.29 1.76 5.70
N LEU A 128 -12.37 1.63 4.75
CA LEU A 128 -11.45 2.70 4.34
C LEU A 128 -12.21 3.93 3.84
N ARG A 129 -13.22 3.74 2.98
CA ARG A 129 -14.06 4.86 2.49
C ARG A 129 -14.79 5.59 3.60
N ARG A 130 -15.33 4.87 4.60
CA ARG A 130 -15.99 5.47 5.76
C ARG A 130 -15.06 6.43 6.54
N HIS A 131 -13.76 6.15 6.52
CA HIS A 131 -12.74 6.99 7.16
C HIS A 131 -12.08 8.01 6.22
N GLY A 132 -12.61 8.16 5.00
CA GLY A 132 -12.15 9.16 4.02
C GLY A 132 -11.00 8.70 3.12
N PHE A 133 -10.70 7.40 3.06
CA PHE A 133 -9.65 6.87 2.19
C PHE A 133 -10.24 6.33 0.88
N GLU A 134 -9.94 7.02 -0.22
CA GLU A 134 -10.31 6.57 -1.57
C GLU A 134 -9.29 5.57 -2.12
N GLY A 135 -9.56 4.29 -1.89
CA GLY A 135 -8.62 3.20 -2.22
C GLY A 135 -7.94 3.25 -3.58
N LEU A 136 -8.71 3.50 -4.64
CA LEU A 136 -8.15 3.51 -6.00
C LEU A 136 -7.28 4.75 -6.23
N ALA A 137 -7.74 5.93 -5.80
CA ALA A 137 -7.06 7.20 -6.01
C ALA A 137 -5.79 7.28 -5.16
N SER A 138 -5.86 6.94 -3.87
CA SER A 138 -4.71 6.88 -2.96
C SER A 138 -3.64 5.92 -3.47
N ARG A 139 -4.03 4.72 -3.92
CA ARG A 139 -3.10 3.72 -4.47
C ARG A 139 -2.42 4.20 -5.74
N ASN A 140 -3.19 4.81 -6.63
CA ASN A 140 -2.69 5.33 -7.89
C ASN A 140 -1.70 6.49 -7.68
N SER A 141 -1.98 7.39 -6.73
CA SER A 141 -1.04 8.45 -6.35
C SER A 141 0.24 7.90 -5.73
N ALA A 142 0.15 6.88 -4.87
CA ALA A 142 1.34 6.21 -4.33
C ALA A 142 2.19 5.56 -5.42
N ARG A 143 1.56 4.85 -6.37
CA ARG A 143 2.26 4.27 -7.52
C ARG A 143 2.88 5.34 -8.42
N LEU A 144 2.21 6.46 -8.61
CA LEU A 144 2.75 7.59 -9.35
C LEU A 144 4.00 8.16 -8.70
N ALA A 145 3.95 8.40 -7.38
CA ALA A 145 5.10 8.86 -6.61
C ALA A 145 6.28 7.88 -6.72
N LEU A 146 6.03 6.58 -6.49
CA LEU A 146 7.06 5.53 -6.60
C LEU A 146 7.60 5.38 -8.03
N ALA A 147 6.78 5.59 -9.06
CA ALA A 147 7.19 5.46 -10.45
C ALA A 147 8.18 6.55 -10.90
N SER A 148 8.27 7.65 -10.16
CA SER A 148 9.30 8.67 -10.36
C SER A 148 10.68 8.19 -9.89
N ASP A 149 10.70 7.33 -8.87
CA ASP A 149 11.93 6.95 -8.16
C ASP A 149 12.39 5.51 -8.44
N LEU A 150 11.49 4.63 -8.88
CA LEU A 150 11.75 3.20 -9.06
C LEU A 150 11.83 2.76 -10.53
N PRO A 151 12.75 1.84 -10.87
CA PRO A 151 12.71 1.13 -12.15
C PRO A 151 11.39 0.37 -12.34
N THR A 152 10.95 0.23 -13.59
CA THR A 152 9.69 -0.43 -13.95
C THR A 152 9.52 -1.83 -13.37
N SER A 153 10.58 -2.66 -13.39
CA SER A 153 10.54 -4.01 -12.82
C SER A 153 10.31 -3.99 -11.32
N VAL A 154 11.07 -3.16 -10.60
CA VAL A 154 10.94 -3.00 -9.14
C VAL A 154 9.55 -2.50 -8.77
N LEU A 155 8.99 -1.54 -9.52
CA LEU A 155 7.63 -1.06 -9.29
C LEU A 155 6.58 -2.16 -9.52
N ALA A 156 6.76 -2.99 -10.55
CA ALA A 156 5.87 -4.12 -10.86
C ALA A 156 5.84 -5.12 -9.71
N ASP A 157 7.03 -5.56 -9.30
CA ASP A 157 7.23 -6.57 -8.25
C ASP A 157 6.74 -6.06 -6.90
N LEU A 158 7.13 -4.85 -6.50
CA LEU A 158 6.69 -4.21 -5.26
C LEU A 158 5.16 -4.15 -5.20
N THR A 159 4.55 -3.51 -6.19
CA THR A 159 3.10 -3.21 -6.15
C THR A 159 2.21 -4.39 -6.56
N GLY A 160 2.80 -5.52 -6.98
CA GLY A 160 2.08 -6.69 -7.49
C GLY A 160 1.29 -6.41 -8.77
N THR A 161 1.76 -5.48 -9.61
CA THR A 161 1.11 -5.14 -10.89
C THR A 161 1.89 -5.73 -12.05
N SER A 162 1.25 -5.91 -13.21
CA SER A 162 1.95 -6.37 -14.41
C SER A 162 3.04 -5.38 -14.83
N ILE A 163 4.12 -5.89 -15.43
CA ILE A 163 5.20 -5.08 -15.99
C ILE A 163 4.67 -4.02 -16.98
N SER A 164 3.66 -4.37 -17.79
CA SER A 164 3.00 -3.45 -18.71
C SER A 164 2.34 -2.27 -17.98
N ASN A 165 1.63 -2.53 -16.88
CA ASN A 165 1.05 -1.47 -16.06
C ASN A 165 2.12 -0.62 -15.39
N ALA A 166 3.19 -1.23 -14.86
CA ALA A 166 4.31 -0.49 -14.30
C ALA A 166 4.99 0.43 -15.35
N THR A 167 5.17 -0.05 -16.59
CA THR A 167 5.71 0.76 -17.70
C THR A 167 4.85 1.99 -17.97
N ARG A 168 3.52 1.84 -17.86
CA ARG A 168 2.61 2.98 -18.02
C ARG A 168 2.79 4.01 -16.92
N TRP A 169 2.97 3.58 -15.67
CA TRP A 169 3.21 4.47 -14.54
C TRP A 169 4.55 5.20 -14.64
N THR A 170 5.64 4.48 -14.93
CA THR A 170 6.99 5.10 -15.08
C THR A 170 7.06 6.01 -16.30
N GLY A 171 6.41 5.63 -17.40
CA GLY A 171 6.28 6.48 -18.58
C GLY A 171 5.47 7.76 -18.31
N TYR A 172 4.44 7.69 -17.47
CA TYR A 172 3.64 8.84 -17.06
C TYR A 172 4.44 9.76 -16.12
N ALA A 173 5.10 9.22 -15.09
CA ALA A 173 5.93 9.99 -14.16
C ALA A 173 7.06 10.78 -14.87
N ARG A 174 7.75 10.12 -15.82
CA ARG A 174 8.76 10.79 -16.66
C ARG A 174 8.20 11.94 -17.48
N ARG A 175 6.96 11.81 -17.96
CA ARG A 175 6.30 12.87 -18.74
C ARG A 175 5.94 14.05 -17.87
N ASP A 176 5.32 13.82 -16.71
CA ASP A 176 4.98 14.89 -15.77
C ASP A 176 6.24 15.69 -15.36
N TRP A 177 7.37 15.00 -15.16
CA TRP A 177 8.67 15.65 -14.93
C TRP A 177 9.16 16.51 -16.11
N LEU A 178 9.02 16.04 -17.35
CA LEU A 178 9.40 16.80 -18.54
C LEU A 178 8.48 18.00 -18.79
N ASP A 179 7.17 17.84 -18.58
CA ASP A 179 6.19 18.92 -18.69
C ASP A 179 6.46 19.99 -17.60
N TYR A 180 6.84 19.56 -16.38
CA TYR A 180 7.30 20.47 -15.32
C TYR A 180 8.55 21.24 -15.72
N ILE A 181 9.60 20.58 -16.23
CA ILE A 181 10.82 21.26 -16.70
C ILE A 181 10.47 22.28 -17.80
N ALA A 182 9.66 21.90 -18.78
CA ALA A 182 9.26 22.77 -19.88
C ALA A 182 8.47 24.00 -19.41
N SER A 183 7.65 23.85 -18.37
CA SER A 183 6.94 24.99 -17.75
C SER A 183 7.88 25.95 -17.00
N ARG A 184 9.03 25.47 -16.52
CA ARG A 184 10.02 26.28 -15.79
C ARG A 184 11.06 26.94 -16.68
N THR A 185 11.28 26.47 -17.91
CA THR A 185 12.16 27.13 -18.89
C THR A 185 11.47 28.23 -19.70
N GLN A 186 10.17 28.48 -19.48
CA GLN A 186 9.41 29.57 -20.10
C GLN A 186 9.26 30.81 -19.19
N ILE A 187 10.07 30.90 -18.13
CA ILE A 187 10.20 32.06 -17.22
C ILE A 187 11.62 32.60 -17.36
#